data_AF-A0AAN9AJI3-F1
#
_entry.id   AF-A0AAN9AJI3-F1
#
_cell.length_a   1.000
_cell.length_b   1.000
_cell.length_c   1.000
_cell.angle_alpha   90.00
_cell.angle_beta   90.00
_cell.angle_gamma   90.00
#
_symmetry.space_group_name_H-M   'P 1'
#
loop_
_entity.id
_entity.type
_entity.pdbx_description
1 polymer ?
#
loop_
_entity_poly.entity_id
_entity_poly.type
_entity_poly.pdbx_seq_one_letter_code
_entity_poly.pdbx_strand_id
1 'polypeptide(L)'
;MHCPRSPTHTGLPSIECATPASISLAYPLPLFKCADDITFAESLHYALSTEPNAHWAPQHRVCNPCIFRPTYLGQLETFSRDSNFILNSAGLGDLIQDQKDHESHVQDELQLLTAYHYQLWKERPKLHACLDKVGLARRLWAAFQLNGYIPLDSPFPAQMMTSQMRDVTWQEAQERVTKQVMEAHAGSALDNSKWSAFRRKVMVAAYRSVPRDMLFGIQETFKLDFQLSQYDTQPNDIFKE
;
A
#
# COMPACT_ATOMS: atom_id res chain seq x y z
N MET A 1 -13.93 -8.21 -7.73
CA MET A 1 -14.80 -7.55 -8.74
C MET A 1 -14.60 -8.27 -10.07
N HIS A 2 -15.62 -8.98 -10.57
CA HIS A 2 -15.59 -9.62 -11.88
C HIS A 2 -16.19 -8.64 -12.89
N CYS A 3 -15.41 -8.21 -13.90
CA CYS A 3 -15.92 -7.41 -15.00
C CYS A 3 -16.61 -8.32 -16.03
N PRO A 4 -17.92 -8.14 -16.31
CA PRO A 4 -18.61 -8.89 -17.34
C PRO A 4 -18.22 -8.40 -18.73
N ARG A 5 -18.06 -9.34 -19.68
CA ARG A 5 -17.81 -9.05 -21.10
C ARG A 5 -19.09 -8.64 -21.79
N SER A 6 -19.06 -7.59 -22.61
CA SER A 6 -20.13 -7.24 -23.56
C SER A 6 -19.58 -6.45 -24.76
N PRO A 7 -20.33 -6.34 -25.88
CA PRO A 7 -19.81 -6.66 -27.20
C PRO A 7 -19.38 -5.44 -28.04
N THR A 8 -18.64 -5.79 -29.09
CA THR A 8 -17.99 -4.95 -30.10
C THR A 8 -18.88 -3.90 -30.75
N HIS A 9 -18.45 -2.64 -30.72
CA HIS A 9 -18.87 -1.59 -31.66
C HIS A 9 -17.63 -0.91 -32.28
N THR A 10 -17.59 -0.92 -33.61
CA THR A 10 -16.54 -0.39 -34.49
C THR A 10 -16.73 1.12 -34.73
N GLY A 11 -15.64 1.89 -34.77
CA GLY A 11 -15.65 3.23 -35.39
C GLY A 11 -15.00 4.40 -34.65
N LEU A 12 -13.85 4.23 -33.97
CA LEU A 12 -13.03 5.36 -33.49
C LEU A 12 -11.56 5.19 -33.91
N PRO A 13 -10.84 6.28 -34.23
CA PRO A 13 -9.46 6.23 -34.72
C PRO A 13 -8.54 5.56 -33.69
N SER A 14 -7.74 4.63 -34.20
CA SER A 14 -6.85 3.75 -33.44
C SER A 14 -5.76 4.56 -32.76
N ILE A 15 -5.77 4.63 -31.43
CA ILE A 15 -4.55 4.88 -30.67
C ILE A 15 -3.76 3.57 -30.76
N GLU A 16 -2.71 3.54 -31.58
CA GLU A 16 -1.82 2.38 -31.69
C GLU A 16 -1.17 2.10 -30.33
N CYS A 17 -1.67 1.08 -29.65
CA CYS A 17 -1.08 0.58 -28.41
C CYS A 17 0.04 -0.39 -28.79
N ALA A 18 1.29 0.05 -28.64
CA ALA A 18 2.45 -0.80 -28.85
C ALA A 18 2.45 -1.98 -27.86
N THR A 19 2.88 -3.15 -28.33
CA THR A 19 3.12 -4.33 -27.48
C THR A 19 4.33 -4.11 -26.58
N PRO A 20 4.29 -4.54 -25.31
CA PRO A 20 5.40 -4.30 -24.39
C PRO A 20 6.55 -5.28 -24.68
N ALA A 21 7.78 -4.77 -24.66
CA ALA A 21 8.98 -5.58 -24.59
C ALA A 21 9.06 -6.27 -23.22
N SER A 22 9.33 -7.58 -23.21
CA SER A 22 9.63 -8.34 -21.99
C SER A 22 11.08 -8.08 -21.57
N ILE A 23 11.28 -7.33 -20.48
CA ILE A 23 12.60 -7.16 -19.86
C ILE A 23 12.84 -8.37 -18.96
N SER A 24 13.79 -9.23 -19.35
CA SER A 24 14.30 -10.29 -18.48
C SER A 24 15.33 -9.70 -17.53
N LEU A 25 14.90 -9.38 -16.31
CA LEU A 25 15.81 -9.09 -15.21
C LEU A 25 16.28 -10.43 -14.62
N ALA A 26 17.50 -10.84 -14.97
CA ALA A 26 18.11 -12.09 -14.50
C ALA A 26 18.65 -11.91 -13.07
N TYR A 27 17.76 -11.77 -12.11
CA TYR A 27 18.12 -11.81 -10.69
C TYR A 27 17.52 -13.08 -10.06
N PRO A 28 18.32 -13.97 -9.45
CA PRO A 28 17.79 -15.15 -8.79
C PRO A 28 16.93 -14.74 -7.60
N LEU A 29 15.69 -15.24 -7.54
CA LEU A 29 14.81 -15.03 -6.38
C LEU A 29 15.37 -15.79 -5.17
N PRO A 30 15.61 -15.14 -4.02
CA PRO A 30 16.05 -15.86 -2.84
C PRO A 30 14.92 -16.75 -2.30
N LEU A 31 15.27 -17.99 -1.95
CA LEU A 31 14.35 -18.98 -1.40
C LEU A 31 14.26 -18.81 0.13
N PHE A 32 13.34 -17.96 0.58
CA PHE A 32 13.10 -17.75 2.01
C PHE A 32 12.05 -18.72 2.56
N LYS A 33 12.40 -19.46 3.62
CA LYS A 33 11.44 -20.30 4.37
C LYS A 33 10.39 -19.42 5.09
N CYS A 34 10.83 -18.28 5.61
CA CYS A 34 10.01 -17.25 6.22
C CYS A 34 10.46 -15.90 5.65
N ALA A 35 9.50 -15.07 5.25
CA ALA A 35 9.71 -13.75 4.66
C ALA A 35 9.67 -12.67 5.75
N ASP A 36 10.62 -12.68 6.68
CA ASP A 36 10.65 -11.79 7.85
C ASP A 36 11.60 -10.62 7.78
N ASP A 37 12.57 -10.66 6.88
CA ASP A 37 13.56 -9.60 6.65
C ASP A 37 13.56 -9.08 5.20
N ILE A 38 12.49 -9.33 4.43
CA ILE A 38 12.35 -8.83 3.06
C ILE A 38 12.55 -7.32 3.01
N THR A 39 13.56 -6.90 2.26
CA THR A 39 13.83 -5.49 1.96
C THR A 39 12.89 -4.96 0.89
N PHE A 40 12.75 -3.63 0.82
CA PHE A 40 11.98 -2.99 -0.23
C PHE A 40 12.50 -3.35 -1.64
N ALA A 41 13.81 -3.39 -1.83
CA ALA A 41 14.43 -3.78 -3.10
C ALA A 41 14.11 -5.23 -3.49
N GLU A 42 14.13 -6.17 -2.54
CA GLU A 42 13.73 -7.56 -2.80
C GLU A 42 12.25 -7.68 -3.15
N SER A 43 11.38 -6.88 -2.52
CA SER A 43 9.95 -6.85 -2.84
C SER A 43 9.69 -6.34 -4.27
N LEU A 44 10.41 -5.30 -4.69
CA LEU A 44 10.33 -4.77 -6.05
C LEU A 44 10.89 -5.75 -7.07
N HIS A 45 12.02 -6.38 -6.76
CA HIS A 45 12.58 -7.43 -7.58
C HIS A 45 11.56 -8.56 -7.80
N TYR A 46 10.93 -9.06 -6.72
CA TYR A 46 9.90 -10.07 -6.84
C TYR A 46 8.72 -9.62 -7.72
N ALA A 47 8.26 -8.39 -7.55
CA ALA A 47 7.16 -7.83 -8.34
C ALA A 47 7.49 -7.73 -9.85
N LEU A 48 8.75 -7.48 -10.20
CA LEU A 48 9.22 -7.38 -11.60
C LEU A 48 9.57 -8.74 -12.23
N SER A 49 10.03 -9.70 -11.42
CA SER A 49 10.53 -11.00 -11.91
C SER A 49 9.48 -12.10 -11.91
N THR A 50 8.30 -11.88 -11.32
CA THR A 50 7.20 -12.86 -11.34
C THR A 50 6.18 -12.56 -12.42
N GLU A 51 5.47 -13.60 -12.86
CA GLU A 51 4.36 -13.44 -13.80
C GLU A 51 3.38 -12.37 -13.30
N PRO A 52 3.01 -11.38 -14.15
CA PRO A 52 2.16 -10.29 -13.73
C PRO A 52 0.82 -10.82 -13.21
N ASN A 53 0.61 -10.73 -11.91
CA ASN A 53 -0.71 -10.85 -11.33
C ASN A 53 -1.29 -9.44 -11.13
N ALA A 54 -2.60 -9.34 -10.90
CA ALA A 54 -3.29 -8.06 -10.83
C ALA A 54 -2.76 -7.11 -9.73
N HIS A 55 -1.98 -7.58 -8.75
CA HIS A 55 -1.38 -6.74 -7.72
C HIS A 55 -0.16 -5.96 -8.18
N TRP A 56 0.60 -6.48 -9.16
CA TRP A 56 1.87 -5.88 -9.62
C TRP A 56 1.87 -5.57 -11.11
N ALA A 57 0.80 -5.94 -11.82
CA ALA A 57 0.64 -5.60 -13.22
C ALA A 57 0.41 -4.09 -13.39
N PRO A 58 0.94 -3.47 -14.46
CA PRO A 58 0.64 -2.10 -14.82
C PRO A 58 -0.87 -1.82 -14.85
N GLN A 59 -1.30 -0.68 -14.30
CA GLN A 59 -2.72 -0.40 -14.08
C GLN A 59 -3.48 -0.29 -15.40
N HIS A 60 -2.88 0.28 -16.46
CA HIS A 60 -3.45 0.32 -17.80
C HIS A 60 -3.71 -1.07 -18.41
N ARG A 61 -3.06 -2.14 -17.91
CA ARG A 61 -3.34 -3.51 -18.34
C ARG A 61 -4.49 -4.12 -17.56
N VAL A 62 -4.55 -3.88 -16.25
CA VAL A 62 -5.63 -4.37 -15.37
C VAL A 62 -6.94 -3.64 -15.66
N CYS A 63 -6.87 -2.32 -15.84
CA CYS A 63 -7.98 -1.44 -16.15
C CYS A 63 -7.63 -0.61 -17.42
N ASN A 64 -7.90 -1.18 -18.59
CA ASN A 64 -7.57 -0.53 -19.86
C ASN A 64 -8.49 0.69 -20.11
N PRO A 65 -7.95 1.92 -20.14
CA PRO A 65 -8.76 3.13 -20.29
C PRO A 65 -9.40 3.24 -21.68
N CYS A 66 -8.86 2.58 -22.71
CA CYS A 66 -9.47 2.55 -24.05
C CYS A 66 -10.74 1.71 -24.08
N ILE A 67 -10.81 0.67 -23.23
CA ILE A 67 -11.96 -0.23 -23.09
C ILE A 67 -12.96 0.35 -22.10
N PHE A 68 -12.50 0.73 -20.90
CA PHE A 68 -13.38 1.20 -19.82
C PHE A 68 -13.87 2.63 -20.03
N ARG A 69 -13.07 3.47 -20.70
CA ARG A 69 -13.38 4.87 -21.02
C ARG A 69 -13.86 5.66 -19.79
N PRO A 70 -13.02 5.78 -18.74
CA PRO A 70 -13.43 6.43 -17.51
C PRO A 70 -13.75 7.91 -17.74
N THR A 71 -14.82 8.39 -17.10
CA THR A 71 -15.15 9.83 -17.06
C THR A 71 -14.20 10.62 -16.16
N TYR A 72 -13.72 9.97 -15.09
CA TYR A 72 -12.83 10.57 -14.10
C TYR A 72 -11.60 9.71 -13.91
N LEU A 73 -10.43 10.34 -13.85
CA LEU A 73 -9.17 9.71 -13.46
C LEU A 73 -8.70 10.37 -12.16
N GLY A 74 -8.71 9.61 -11.07
CA GLY A 74 -8.28 10.08 -9.75
C GLY A 74 -6.89 9.59 -9.39
N GLN A 75 -6.23 10.31 -8.47
CA GLN A 75 -4.95 9.92 -7.88
C GLN A 75 -5.14 9.63 -6.38
N LEU A 76 -4.32 8.74 -5.82
CA LEU A 76 -4.43 8.39 -4.39
C LEU A 76 -4.04 9.59 -3.51
N GLU A 77 -3.07 10.38 -3.96
CA GLU A 77 -2.57 11.59 -3.33
C GLU A 77 -3.64 12.67 -3.22
N THR A 78 -4.61 12.67 -4.13
CA THR A 78 -5.71 13.64 -4.20
C THR A 78 -7.07 13.00 -3.97
N PHE A 79 -7.10 11.78 -3.42
CA PHE A 79 -8.32 10.99 -3.26
C PHE A 79 -9.47 11.76 -2.62
N SER A 80 -9.25 12.44 -1.49
CA SER A 80 -10.32 13.21 -0.83
C SER A 80 -10.92 14.29 -1.72
N ARG A 81 -10.07 15.06 -2.42
CA ARG A 81 -10.51 16.11 -3.35
C ARG A 81 -11.27 15.50 -4.53
N ASP A 82 -10.71 14.45 -5.12
CA ASP A 82 -11.25 13.83 -6.33
C ASP A 82 -12.58 13.11 -6.02
N SER A 83 -12.67 12.40 -4.90
CA SER A 83 -13.93 11.78 -4.43
C SER A 83 -15.01 12.81 -4.16
N ASN A 84 -14.67 13.93 -3.49
CA ASN A 84 -15.63 15.02 -3.26
C ASN A 84 -16.12 15.61 -4.57
N PHE A 85 -15.22 15.85 -5.53
CA PHE A 85 -15.60 16.36 -6.84
C PHE A 85 -16.54 15.39 -7.59
N ILE A 86 -16.23 14.09 -7.61
CA ILE A 86 -17.03 13.06 -8.28
C ILE A 86 -18.43 12.96 -7.66
N LEU A 87 -18.52 12.92 -6.32
CA LEU A 87 -19.81 12.82 -5.63
C LEU A 87 -20.67 14.06 -5.84
N ASN A 88 -20.09 15.26 -5.75
CA ASN A 88 -20.80 16.49 -6.07
C ASN A 88 -21.29 16.52 -7.52
N SER A 89 -20.44 16.12 -8.48
CA SER A 89 -20.80 16.06 -9.90
C SER A 89 -21.91 15.04 -10.19
N ALA A 90 -22.07 14.03 -9.33
CA ALA A 90 -23.12 13.02 -9.42
C ALA A 90 -24.41 13.41 -8.66
N GLY A 91 -24.48 14.59 -8.02
CA GLY A 91 -25.61 14.99 -7.18
C GLY A 91 -25.68 14.24 -5.83
N LEU A 92 -24.57 13.62 -5.40
CA LEU A 92 -24.43 12.87 -4.16
C LEU A 92 -23.60 13.62 -3.10
N GLY A 93 -23.48 14.94 -3.24
CA GLY A 93 -22.70 15.79 -2.33
C GLY A 93 -23.20 15.76 -0.88
N ASP A 94 -24.46 15.40 -0.65
CA ASP A 94 -25.00 15.31 0.71
C ASP A 94 -24.44 14.09 1.49
N LEU A 95 -23.97 13.04 0.79
CA LEU A 95 -23.40 11.85 1.45
C LEU A 95 -22.06 12.11 2.15
N ILE A 96 -21.41 13.24 1.85
CA ILE A 96 -20.13 13.63 2.45
C ILE A 96 -20.29 14.71 3.53
N GLN A 97 -21.52 15.10 3.89
CA GLN A 97 -21.76 16.12 4.93
C GLN A 97 -21.56 15.56 6.34
N ASP A 98 -21.80 14.26 6.54
CA ASP A 98 -21.58 13.53 7.81
C ASP A 98 -20.18 12.91 7.87
N GLN A 99 -19.12 13.67 7.54
CA GLN A 99 -17.77 13.18 7.77
C GLN A 99 -17.64 12.92 9.28
N LYS A 100 -17.44 11.66 9.68
CA LYS A 100 -17.03 11.37 11.05
C LYS A 100 -15.79 12.20 11.33
N ASP A 101 -15.63 12.62 12.58
CA ASP A 101 -14.41 13.28 12.99
C ASP A 101 -13.19 12.42 12.61
N HIS A 102 -12.12 13.10 12.17
CA HIS A 102 -10.87 12.50 11.71
C HIS A 102 -10.32 11.46 12.71
N GLU A 103 -10.47 11.69 14.01
CA GLU A 103 -10.05 10.78 15.07
C GLU A 103 -10.83 9.46 15.05
N SER A 104 -12.16 9.52 14.88
CA SER A 104 -12.98 8.30 14.73
C SER A 104 -12.58 7.49 13.50
N HIS A 105 -12.23 8.15 12.39
CA HIS A 105 -11.74 7.46 11.19
C HIS A 105 -10.42 6.74 11.43
N VAL A 106 -9.48 7.39 12.12
CA VAL A 106 -8.18 6.76 12.45
C VAL A 106 -8.38 5.57 13.38
N GLN A 107 -9.21 5.69 14.41
CA GLN A 107 -9.50 4.58 15.32
C GLN A 107 -10.13 3.37 14.60
N ASP A 108 -11.12 3.62 13.74
CA ASP A 108 -11.75 2.58 12.91
C ASP A 108 -10.71 1.87 12.04
N GLU A 109 -9.78 2.60 11.42
CA GLU A 109 -8.73 2.04 10.57
C GLU A 109 -7.72 1.20 11.37
N LEU A 110 -7.23 1.71 12.51
CA LEU A 110 -6.30 0.98 13.38
C LEU A 110 -6.91 -0.33 13.88
N GLN A 111 -8.18 -0.30 14.29
CA GLN A 111 -8.92 -1.48 14.70
C GLN A 111 -9.13 -2.45 13.54
N LEU A 112 -9.61 -1.98 12.39
CA LEU A 112 -9.91 -2.81 11.23
C LEU A 112 -8.65 -3.54 10.73
N LEU A 113 -7.55 -2.81 10.56
CA LEU A 113 -6.29 -3.37 10.08
C LEU A 113 -5.73 -4.38 11.08
N THR A 114 -5.77 -4.08 12.39
CA THR A 114 -5.31 -5.02 13.41
C THR A 114 -6.17 -6.29 13.41
N ALA A 115 -7.50 -6.15 13.41
CA ALA A 115 -8.44 -7.27 13.38
C ALA A 115 -8.25 -8.15 12.14
N TYR A 116 -8.19 -7.54 10.96
CA TYR A 116 -8.00 -8.24 9.69
C TYR A 116 -6.73 -9.11 9.69
N HIS A 117 -5.60 -8.56 10.15
CA HIS A 117 -4.34 -9.29 10.09
C HIS A 117 -4.25 -10.43 11.12
N TYR A 118 -4.84 -10.26 12.32
CA TYR A 118 -4.94 -11.36 13.29
C TYR A 118 -5.89 -12.46 12.83
N GLN A 119 -7.00 -12.09 12.18
CA GLN A 119 -7.90 -13.04 11.54
C GLN A 119 -7.19 -13.81 10.42
N LEU A 120 -6.47 -13.10 9.53
CA LEU A 120 -5.69 -13.71 8.46
C LEU A 120 -4.62 -14.66 9.00
N TRP A 121 -3.94 -14.26 10.07
CA TRP A 121 -2.97 -15.11 10.77
C TRP A 121 -3.64 -16.38 11.29
N LYS A 122 -4.80 -16.28 11.95
CA LYS A 122 -5.58 -17.44 12.42
C LYS A 122 -6.03 -18.35 11.28
N GLU A 123 -6.45 -17.78 10.15
CA GLU A 123 -6.96 -18.53 8.99
C GLU A 123 -5.86 -19.19 8.15
N ARG A 124 -4.60 -18.81 8.36
CA ARG A 124 -3.45 -19.33 7.61
C ARG A 124 -2.42 -20.00 8.53
N PRO A 125 -2.65 -21.27 8.95
CA PRO A 125 -1.75 -21.98 9.86
C PRO A 125 -0.30 -22.07 9.39
N LYS A 126 -0.05 -22.05 8.07
CA LYS A 126 1.31 -22.01 7.51
C LYS A 126 2.11 -20.78 7.97
N LEU A 127 1.45 -19.67 8.31
CA LEU A 127 2.10 -18.47 8.83
C LEU A 127 2.61 -18.67 10.26
N HIS A 128 2.02 -19.57 11.05
CA HIS A 128 2.35 -19.73 12.47
C HIS A 128 3.79 -20.19 12.70
N ALA A 129 4.38 -20.90 11.72
CA ALA A 129 5.78 -21.30 11.77
C ALA A 129 6.77 -20.15 11.53
N CYS A 130 6.30 -19.03 10.97
CA CYS A 130 7.12 -17.90 10.55
C CYS A 130 6.78 -16.58 11.23
N LEU A 131 5.61 -16.50 11.85
CA LEU A 131 5.10 -15.29 12.47
C LEU A 131 4.28 -15.71 13.67
N ASP A 132 4.74 -15.35 14.86
CA ASP A 132 3.95 -15.49 16.08
C ASP A 132 3.10 -14.24 16.34
N LYS A 133 2.27 -14.27 17.38
CA LYS A 133 1.37 -13.16 17.73
C LYS A 133 2.15 -11.86 18.02
N VAL A 134 3.31 -11.96 18.67
CA VAL A 134 4.16 -10.81 19.01
C VAL A 134 4.86 -10.27 17.76
N GLY A 135 5.33 -11.14 16.88
CA GLY A 135 5.92 -10.78 15.59
C GLY A 135 4.91 -10.08 14.68
N LEU A 136 3.66 -10.53 14.66
CA LEU A 136 2.59 -9.83 13.95
C LEU A 136 2.35 -8.43 14.54
N ALA A 137 2.27 -8.31 15.86
CA ALA A 137 2.13 -7.03 16.53
C ALA A 137 3.27 -6.06 16.19
N ARG A 138 4.52 -6.56 16.16
CA ARG A 138 5.70 -5.77 15.77
C ARG A 138 5.60 -5.25 14.33
N ARG A 139 5.13 -6.08 13.41
CA ARG A 139 4.94 -5.68 11.99
C ARG A 139 3.82 -4.66 11.84
N LEU A 140 2.70 -4.85 12.54
CA LEU A 140 1.60 -3.88 12.56
C LEU A 140 2.06 -2.54 13.15
N TRP A 141 2.83 -2.55 14.24
CA TRP A 141 3.43 -1.34 14.81
C TRP A 141 4.27 -0.59 13.78
N ALA A 142 5.20 -1.29 13.11
CA ALA A 142 6.02 -0.69 12.07
C ALA A 142 5.17 -0.16 10.91
N ALA A 143 4.13 -0.89 10.48
CA ALA A 143 3.22 -0.43 9.44
C ALA A 143 2.47 0.86 9.86
N PHE A 144 1.99 0.93 11.10
CA PHE A 144 1.32 2.13 11.62
C PHE A 144 2.27 3.30 11.79
N GLN A 145 3.54 3.05 12.10
CA GLN A 145 4.59 4.07 12.07
C GLN A 145 4.83 4.61 10.66
N LEU A 146 4.94 3.73 9.67
CA LEU A 146 5.14 4.10 8.26
C LEU A 146 3.95 4.85 7.66
N ASN A 147 2.73 4.53 8.10
CA ASN A 147 1.52 5.23 7.69
C ASN A 147 1.29 6.56 8.41
N GLY A 148 2.03 6.83 9.49
CA GLY A 148 1.96 8.08 10.24
C GLY A 148 0.93 8.09 11.37
N TYR A 149 0.52 6.92 11.87
CA TYR A 149 -0.37 6.82 13.02
C TYR A 149 0.37 6.76 14.36
N ILE A 150 1.63 6.31 14.35
CA ILE A 150 2.48 6.19 15.54
C ILE A 150 3.83 6.88 15.26
N PRO A 151 4.40 7.66 16.20
CA PRO A 151 5.73 8.25 16.05
C PRO A 151 6.79 7.21 15.71
N LEU A 152 7.67 7.54 14.76
CA LEU A 152 8.73 6.65 14.30
C LEU A 152 9.71 6.23 15.39
N ASP A 153 9.99 7.18 16.28
CA ASP A 153 10.89 7.04 17.41
C ASP A 153 10.23 6.32 18.58
N SER A 154 8.92 6.10 18.55
CA SER A 154 8.22 5.26 19.54
C SER A 154 8.66 3.79 19.39
N PRO A 155 9.44 3.25 20.33
CA PRO A 155 9.89 1.87 20.23
C PRO A 155 8.71 0.91 20.38
N PHE A 156 8.72 -0.18 19.62
CA PHE A 156 7.77 -1.27 19.86
C PHE A 156 7.96 -1.83 21.27
N PRO A 157 6.91 -1.91 22.12
CA PRO A 157 7.03 -2.34 23.52
C PRO A 157 7.17 -3.88 23.63
N ALA A 158 8.28 -4.43 23.12
CA ALA A 158 8.48 -5.85 22.89
C ALA A 158 8.33 -6.69 24.17
N GLN A 159 8.98 -6.30 25.26
CA GLN A 159 8.96 -7.06 26.51
C GLN A 159 7.55 -7.15 27.09
N MET A 160 6.86 -6.01 27.17
CA MET A 160 5.48 -5.93 27.63
C MET A 160 4.57 -6.79 26.74
N MET A 161 4.69 -6.66 25.41
CA MET A 161 3.89 -7.46 24.47
C MET A 161 4.13 -8.96 24.61
N THR A 162 5.39 -9.39 24.72
CA THR A 162 5.72 -10.79 24.97
C THR A 162 5.10 -11.31 26.28
N SER A 163 5.12 -10.51 27.35
CA SER A 163 4.50 -10.92 28.61
C SER A 163 2.96 -11.00 28.53
N GLN A 164 2.32 -10.03 27.89
CA GLN A 164 0.86 -9.91 27.84
C GLN A 164 0.21 -10.86 26.83
N MET A 165 0.98 -11.33 25.83
CA MET A 165 0.52 -12.28 24.81
C MET A 165 0.81 -13.74 25.14
N ARG A 166 1.40 -14.02 26.32
CA ARG A 166 1.66 -15.38 26.77
C ARG A 166 0.32 -16.08 27.05
N ASP A 167 0.13 -17.25 26.45
CA ASP A 167 -1.02 -18.14 26.69
C ASP A 167 -2.42 -17.54 26.43
N VAL A 168 -2.50 -16.40 25.73
CA VAL A 168 -3.77 -15.80 25.33
C VAL A 168 -4.22 -16.30 23.96
N THR A 169 -5.53 -16.23 23.70
CA THR A 169 -6.13 -16.48 22.38
C THR A 169 -5.69 -15.44 21.35
N TRP A 170 -5.96 -15.68 20.06
CA TRP A 170 -5.65 -14.70 19.02
C TRP A 170 -6.55 -13.46 19.11
N GLN A 171 -7.80 -13.60 19.57
CA GLN A 171 -8.71 -12.48 19.81
C GLN A 171 -8.20 -11.58 20.93
N GLU A 172 -7.83 -12.18 22.07
CA GLU A 172 -7.26 -11.40 23.19
C GLU A 172 -5.95 -10.72 22.80
N ALA A 173 -5.11 -11.36 21.99
CA ALA A 173 -3.91 -10.73 21.45
C ALA A 173 -4.25 -9.53 20.55
N GLN A 174 -5.24 -9.69 19.66
CA GLN A 174 -5.73 -8.63 18.77
C GLN A 174 -6.27 -7.43 19.55
N GLU A 175 -7.09 -7.66 20.58
CA GLU A 175 -7.62 -6.60 21.46
C GLU A 175 -6.50 -5.84 22.18
N ARG A 176 -5.51 -6.57 22.73
CA ARG A 176 -4.34 -5.97 23.40
C ARG A 176 -3.50 -5.11 22.45
N VAL A 177 -3.26 -5.57 21.21
CA VAL A 177 -2.55 -4.78 20.21
C VAL A 177 -3.34 -3.55 19.80
N THR A 178 -4.64 -3.71 19.55
CA THR A 178 -5.53 -2.60 19.17
C THR A 178 -5.47 -1.51 20.22
N LYS A 179 -5.61 -1.89 21.50
CA LYS A 179 -5.50 -0.95 22.63
C LYS A 179 -4.14 -0.23 22.65
N GLN A 180 -3.03 -0.97 22.53
CA GLN A 180 -1.71 -0.34 22.58
C GLN A 180 -1.46 0.63 21.43
N VAL A 181 -1.89 0.26 20.23
CA VAL A 181 -1.76 1.10 19.03
C VAL A 181 -2.59 2.38 19.17
N MET A 182 -3.81 2.27 19.70
CA MET A 182 -4.65 3.44 20.01
C MET A 182 -4.02 4.35 21.08
N GLU A 183 -3.47 3.79 22.15
CA GLU A 183 -2.77 4.56 23.19
C GLU A 183 -1.54 5.29 22.63
N ALA A 184 -0.76 4.61 21.78
CA ALA A 184 0.40 5.20 21.13
C ALA A 184 0.02 6.33 20.16
N HIS A 185 -1.10 6.18 19.45
CA HIS A 185 -1.66 7.21 18.58
C HIS A 185 -2.15 8.42 19.38
N ALA A 186 -2.95 8.21 20.43
CA ALA A 186 -3.48 9.28 21.27
C ALA A 186 -2.37 10.09 21.96
N GLY A 187 -1.26 9.44 22.32
CA GLY A 187 -0.07 10.13 22.86
C GLY A 187 0.72 10.95 21.82
N SER A 188 0.41 10.80 20.53
CA SER A 188 1.13 11.45 19.43
C SER A 188 0.41 12.72 18.95
N ALA A 189 0.70 13.85 19.59
CA ALA A 189 0.20 15.17 19.17
C ALA A 189 0.95 15.70 17.92
N LEU A 190 1.02 14.92 16.85
CA LEU A 190 1.71 15.29 15.62
C LEU A 190 0.74 15.83 14.58
N ASP A 191 0.99 17.06 14.15
CA ASP A 191 0.32 17.73 13.04
C ASP A 191 0.47 16.94 11.72
N ASN A 192 -0.63 16.78 10.99
CA ASN A 192 -0.73 16.12 9.67
C ASN A 192 0.32 16.62 8.66
N SER A 193 0.72 17.89 8.74
CA SER A 193 1.77 18.46 7.86
C SER A 193 3.13 17.78 8.06
N LYS A 194 3.48 17.43 9.31
CA LYS A 194 4.73 16.76 9.67
C LYS A 194 4.74 15.31 9.18
N TRP A 195 3.58 14.65 9.22
CA TRP A 195 3.42 13.28 8.75
C TRP A 195 3.60 13.13 7.24
N SER A 196 3.09 14.08 6.44
CA SER A 196 3.27 14.04 4.99
C SER A 196 4.75 14.14 4.57
N ALA A 197 5.46 15.13 5.12
CA ALA A 197 6.90 15.30 4.85
C ALA A 197 7.71 14.10 5.34
N PHE A 198 7.32 13.54 6.48
CA PHE A 198 7.95 12.36 7.05
C PHE A 198 7.75 11.10 6.18
N ARG A 199 6.52 10.80 5.73
CA ARG A 199 6.22 9.69 4.82
C ARG A 199 7.02 9.80 3.52
N ARG A 200 7.13 11.01 2.97
CA ARG A 200 7.99 11.30 1.81
C ARG A 200 9.44 10.96 2.10
N LYS A 201 9.99 11.34 3.25
CA LYS A 201 11.37 11.04 3.64
C LYS A 201 11.65 9.54 3.68
N VAL A 202 10.78 8.74 4.28
CA VAL A 202 10.97 7.27 4.34
C VAL A 202 10.83 6.64 2.97
N MET A 203 9.81 7.05 2.20
CA MET A 203 9.61 6.57 0.83
C MET A 203 10.85 6.84 -0.03
N VAL A 204 11.39 8.07 0.01
CA VAL A 204 12.62 8.44 -0.71
C VAL A 204 13.80 7.58 -0.26
N ALA A 205 13.98 7.38 1.05
CA ALA A 205 15.06 6.54 1.56
C ALA A 205 14.94 5.08 1.07
N ALA A 206 13.72 4.53 1.02
CA ALA A 206 13.46 3.21 0.47
C ALA A 206 13.77 3.13 -1.03
N TYR A 207 13.33 4.09 -1.84
CA TYR A 207 13.65 4.09 -3.29
C TYR A 207 15.14 4.33 -3.56
N ARG A 208 15.84 5.10 -2.73
CA ARG A 208 17.29 5.31 -2.85
C ARG A 208 18.13 4.06 -2.54
N SER A 209 17.59 3.09 -1.81
CA SER A 209 18.28 1.82 -1.57
C SER A 209 18.12 0.81 -2.72
N VAL A 210 17.30 1.13 -3.72
CA VAL A 210 17.04 0.26 -4.88
C VAL A 210 18.12 0.45 -5.96
N PRO A 211 18.66 -0.63 -6.54
CA PRO A 211 19.59 -0.55 -7.67
C PRO A 211 19.01 0.26 -8.85
N ARG A 212 19.86 1.06 -9.50
CA ARG A 212 19.44 1.98 -10.57
C ARG A 212 18.80 1.27 -11.76
N ASP A 213 19.37 0.14 -12.17
CA ASP A 213 18.84 -0.71 -13.24
C ASP A 213 17.44 -1.24 -12.93
N MET A 214 17.16 -1.58 -11.66
CA MET A 214 15.82 -1.98 -11.22
C MET A 214 14.84 -0.80 -11.27
N LEU A 215 15.25 0.40 -10.87
CA LEU A 215 14.42 1.61 -11.03
C LEU A 215 14.10 1.89 -12.51
N PHE A 216 15.06 1.71 -13.41
CA PHE A 216 14.81 1.82 -14.86
C PHE A 216 13.84 0.74 -15.36
N GLY A 217 13.94 -0.48 -14.83
CA GLY A 217 12.99 -1.56 -15.11
C GLY A 217 11.55 -1.22 -14.69
N ILE A 218 11.37 -0.58 -13.53
CA ILE A 218 10.07 -0.07 -13.07
C ILE A 218 9.55 1.02 -14.01
N GLN A 219 10.40 2.01 -14.35
CA GLN A 219 10.03 3.09 -15.25
C GLN A 219 9.53 2.58 -16.61
N GLU A 220 10.21 1.59 -17.19
CA GLU A 220 9.78 1.03 -18.48
C GLU A 220 8.52 0.16 -18.33
N THR A 221 8.42 -0.64 -17.27
CA THR A 221 7.25 -1.51 -17.00
C THR A 221 5.96 -0.70 -16.83
N PHE A 222 6.04 0.42 -16.12
CA PHE A 222 4.90 1.29 -15.78
C PHE A 222 4.84 2.57 -16.64
N LYS A 223 5.60 2.64 -17.74
CA LYS A 223 5.74 3.84 -18.57
C LYS A 223 4.42 4.50 -18.98
N LEU A 224 3.47 3.70 -19.45
CA LEU A 224 2.15 4.19 -19.84
C LEU A 224 1.35 4.70 -18.64
N ASP A 225 1.48 4.07 -17.47
CA ASP A 225 0.79 4.52 -16.25
C ASP A 225 1.34 5.86 -15.77
N PHE A 226 2.67 6.05 -15.82
CA PHE A 226 3.31 7.33 -15.54
C PHE A 226 2.81 8.42 -16.48
N GLN A 227 2.70 8.14 -17.79
CA GLN A 227 2.20 9.09 -18.78
C GLN A 227 0.72 9.44 -18.56
N LEU A 228 -0.14 8.43 -18.37
CA LEU A 228 -1.58 8.61 -18.16
C LEU A 228 -1.85 9.41 -16.88
N SER A 229 -1.06 9.18 -15.84
CA SER A 229 -1.20 9.85 -14.54
C SER A 229 -0.38 11.14 -14.42
N GLN A 230 0.41 11.47 -15.44
CA GLN A 230 1.29 12.65 -15.49
C GLN A 230 2.31 12.71 -14.34
N TYR A 231 2.82 11.56 -13.93
CA TYR A 231 3.83 11.47 -12.89
C TYR A 231 5.23 11.78 -13.42
N ASP A 232 6.04 12.46 -12.61
CA ASP A 232 7.47 12.61 -12.85
C ASP A 232 8.16 11.25 -12.72
N THR A 233 8.78 10.80 -13.81
CA THR A 233 9.49 9.52 -13.84
C THR A 233 10.88 9.62 -13.21
N GLN A 234 11.47 10.82 -13.12
CA GLN A 234 12.81 11.05 -12.57
C GLN A 234 12.81 12.11 -11.45
N PRO A 235 12.07 11.89 -10.35
CA PRO A 235 12.02 12.84 -9.27
C PRO A 235 13.40 13.07 -8.65
N ASN A 236 13.77 14.35 -8.52
CA ASN A 236 15.10 14.78 -8.07
C ASN A 236 15.51 14.17 -6.72
N ASP A 237 14.57 14.01 -5.79
CA ASP A 237 14.87 13.45 -4.47
C ASP A 237 15.18 11.95 -4.51
N ILE A 238 14.92 11.23 -5.60
CA ILE A 238 15.28 9.81 -5.79
C ILE A 238 16.48 9.66 -6.75
N PHE A 239 16.55 10.48 -7.80
CA PHE A 239 17.52 10.30 -8.89
C PHE A 239 18.75 11.20 -8.83
N LYS A 240 18.70 12.31 -8.09
CA LYS A 240 19.86 13.20 -7.94
C LYS A 240 20.83 12.67 -6.87
N GLU A 241 22.12 12.69 -7.20
CA GLU A 241 23.23 12.36 -6.30
C GLU A 241 23.40 13.39 -5.17
#